data_AF-A0A7C6K8N9-F1
#
_entry.id   AF-A0A7C6K8N9-F1
#
_cell.length_a   1.000
_cell.length_b   1.000
_cell.length_c   1.000
_cell.angle_alpha   90.00
_cell.angle_beta   90.00
_cell.angle_gamma   90.00
#
_symmetry.space_group_name_H-M   'P 1'
#
loop_
_entity.id
_entity.type
_entity.pdbx_description
1 polymer ?
#
loop_
_entity_poly.entity_id
_entity_poly.type
_entity_poly.pdbx_seq_one_letter_code
_entity_poly.pdbx_strand_id
1 'polypeptide(L)' 'MELTCAKCGFRSKSDSLFTHVEHYLHEDDVEDWCLKCFFKEYDYCGDCGRAVLLDDLHEAESGGLYCEKCYPYYADED' A
#
# COMPACT_ATOMS: atom_id res chain seq x y z
N MET A 1 0.36 8.21 21.76
CA MET A 1 1.35 7.21 21.31
C MET A 1 2.33 7.93 20.39
N GLU A 2 3.59 7.53 20.31
CA GLU A 2 4.54 8.07 19.30
C GLU A 2 4.80 6.96 18.29
N LEU A 3 4.65 7.27 17.00
CA LEU A 3 4.93 6.37 15.89
C LEU A 3 6.33 6.66 15.32
N THR A 4 7.01 5.61 14.86
CA THR A 4 8.32 5.69 14.21
C THR A 4 8.26 4.97 12.87
N CYS A 5 8.67 5.65 11.80
CA CYS A 5 8.67 5.07 10.45
C CYS A 5 9.77 4.01 10.37
N ALA A 6 9.41 2.77 10.10
CA ALA A 6 10.37 1.66 10.00
C ALA A 6 11.43 1.90 8.91
N LYS A 7 11.06 2.59 7.82
CA LYS A 7 11.93 2.83 6.66
C LYS A 7 12.96 3.96 6.85
N CYS A 8 12.58 5.07 7.48
CA CYS A 8 13.44 6.27 7.57
C CYS A 8 13.68 6.80 8.99
N GLY A 9 13.07 6.17 10.01
CA GLY A 9 13.21 6.56 11.41
C GLY A 9 12.50 7.87 11.79
N PHE A 10 11.74 8.49 10.88
CA PHE A 10 10.92 9.66 11.18
C PHE A 10 9.94 9.37 12.32
N ARG A 11 9.84 10.27 13.30
CA ARG A 11 8.97 10.11 14.47
C ARG A 11 7.93 11.20 14.52
N SER A 12 6.70 10.83 14.88
CA SER A 12 5.62 11.79 15.13
C SER A 12 4.63 11.24 16.13
N LYS A 13 3.90 12.15 16.78
CA LYS A 13 2.70 11.81 17.57
C LYS A 13 1.41 11.92 16.76
N SER A 14 1.51 12.34 15.50
CA SER A 14 0.36 12.50 14.59
C SER A 14 0.21 11.27 13.73
N ASP A 15 -0.79 10.45 14.03
CA ASP A 15 -1.09 9.21 13.30
C ASP A 15 -1.47 9.50 11.83
N SER A 16 -2.00 10.69 11.53
CA SER A 16 -2.35 11.12 10.17
C SER A 16 -1.15 11.26 9.19
N LEU A 17 0.08 11.21 9.69
CA LEU A 17 1.29 11.23 8.86
C LEU A 17 1.82 9.82 8.56
N PHE A 18 1.14 8.80 9.08
CA PHE A 18 1.54 7.41 9.05
C PHE A 18 0.48 6.57 8.38
N THR A 19 0.92 5.40 7.95
CA THR A 19 0.05 4.36 7.45
C THR A 19 0.57 3.01 7.94
N HIS A 20 -0.37 2.10 8.15
CA HIS A 20 -0.09 0.75 8.58
C HIS A 20 0.06 -0.12 7.34
N VAL A 21 1.24 -0.65 7.13
CA VAL A 21 1.63 -1.32 5.89
C VAL A 21 1.54 -2.82 6.12
N GLU A 22 0.53 -3.43 5.52
CA GLU A 22 0.42 -4.89 5.37
C GLU A 22 0.86 -5.26 3.95
N HIS A 23 2.04 -5.88 3.82
CA HIS A 23 2.64 -6.14 2.51
C HIS A 23 1.94 -7.27 1.76
N TYR A 24 1.69 -7.06 0.46
CA TYR A 24 1.07 -8.06 -0.41
C TYR A 24 1.86 -9.39 -0.49
N LEU A 25 3.19 -9.31 -0.53
CA LEU A 25 4.08 -10.48 -0.65
C LEU A 25 4.46 -11.11 0.69
N HIS A 26 4.30 -10.36 1.79
CA HIS A 26 4.75 -10.73 3.13
C HIS A 26 3.66 -10.41 4.14
N GLU A 27 2.62 -11.25 4.19
CA GLU A 27 1.41 -11.01 4.99
C GLU A 27 1.67 -10.95 6.51
N ASP A 28 2.76 -11.53 6.98
CA ASP A 28 3.19 -11.48 8.39
C ASP A 28 4.01 -10.23 8.72
N ASP A 29 4.51 -9.50 7.70
CA ASP A 29 5.31 -8.30 7.87
C ASP A 29 4.38 -7.08 7.90
N VAL A 30 4.18 -6.58 9.10
CA VAL A 30 3.34 -5.42 9.37
C VAL A 30 4.19 -4.30 9.96
N GLU A 31 4.23 -3.16 9.28
CA GLU A 31 5.09 -2.04 9.64
C GLU A 31 4.37 -0.70 9.60
N ASP A 32 4.77 0.24 10.46
CA ASP A 32 4.28 1.63 10.38
C ASP A 32 5.26 2.47 9.58
N TRP A 33 4.79 3.01 8.45
CA TRP A 33 5.59 3.88 7.59
C TRP A 33 4.99 5.27 7.54
N CYS A 34 5.82 6.30 7.37
CA CYS A 34 5.29 7.62 7.07
C CYS A 34 4.76 7.65 5.63
N LEU A 35 3.68 8.40 5.39
CA LEU A 35 3.02 8.44 4.07
C LEU A 35 3.98 8.78 2.94
N LYS A 36 4.98 9.65 3.20
CA LYS A 36 6.00 10.02 2.22
C LYS A 36 6.89 8.83 1.81
N CYS A 37 7.25 7.96 2.74
CA CYS A 37 8.05 6.78 2.44
C CYS A 37 7.21 5.70 1.74
N PHE A 38 5.95 5.58 2.13
CA PHE A 38 5.00 4.65 1.53
C PHE A 38 4.76 4.98 0.04
N PHE A 39 4.17 6.15 -0.25
CA PHE A 39 3.78 6.55 -1.63
C PHE A 39 4.95 6.79 -2.59
N LYS A 40 6.20 6.64 -2.14
CA LYS A 40 7.36 6.71 -3.03
C LYS A 40 7.50 5.44 -3.89
N GLU A 41 7.13 4.30 -3.33
CA GLU A 41 7.42 2.99 -3.90
C GLU A 41 6.20 2.05 -3.86
N TYR A 42 5.18 2.37 -3.06
CA TYR A 42 4.00 1.54 -2.85
C TYR A 42 2.71 2.35 -3.01
N ASP A 43 1.63 1.64 -3.31
CA ASP A 43 0.27 2.09 -3.10
C ASP A 43 -0.60 0.92 -2.62
N TYR A 44 -1.86 1.17 -2.32
CA TYR A 44 -2.80 0.16 -1.88
C TYR A 44 -3.53 -0.48 -3.05
N CYS A 45 -3.67 -1.80 -3.02
CA CYS A 45 -4.65 -2.50 -3.86
C CYS A 45 -6.05 -2.02 -3.48
N GLY A 46 -6.81 -1.54 -4.46
CA GLY A 46 -8.16 -0.99 -4.27
C GLY A 46 -9.20 -2.00 -3.78
N ASP A 47 -8.91 -3.30 -3.87
CA ASP A 47 -9.79 -4.37 -3.39
C ASP A 47 -9.32 -4.93 -2.03
N CYS A 48 -8.13 -5.54 -1.97
CA CYS A 48 -7.66 -6.20 -0.75
C CYS A 48 -6.99 -5.28 0.28
N GLY A 49 -6.75 -4.01 -0.05
CA GLY A 49 -6.16 -3.02 0.85
C GLY A 49 -4.70 -3.26 1.22
N ARG A 50 -4.04 -4.25 0.62
CA ARG A 50 -2.62 -4.55 0.88
C ARG A 50 -1.72 -3.56 0.17
N ALA A 51 -0.56 -3.30 0.77
CA ALA A 51 0.50 -2.52 0.17
C ALA A 51 1.17 -3.32 -0.95
N VAL A 52 1.22 -2.74 -2.14
CA VAL A 52 1.80 -3.32 -3.35
C VAL A 52 2.83 -2.35 -3.90
N LEU A 53 3.93 -2.85 -4.45
CA LEU A 53 4.87 -2.01 -5.17
C LEU A 53 4.16 -1.35 -6.36
N LEU A 54 4.49 -0.10 -6.64
CA LEU A 54 3.92 0.63 -7.77
C LEU A 54 4.12 -0.10 -9.10
N ASP A 55 5.26 -0.76 -9.27
CA ASP A 55 5.58 -1.54 -10.48
C ASP A 55 4.77 -2.84 -10.61
N ASP A 56 4.15 -3.31 -9.51
CA ASP A 56 3.33 -4.53 -9.45
C ASP A 56 1.81 -4.22 -9.37
N LEU A 57 1.43 -2.94 -9.50
CA LEU A 57 0.04 -2.51 -9.55
C LEU A 57 -0.47 -2.47 -11.00
N HIS A 58 -1.67 -2.98 -11.19
CA HIS A 58 -2.37 -2.98 -12.47
C HIS A 58 -3.55 -2.03 -12.42
N GLU A 59 -3.62 -1.11 -13.38
CA GLU A 59 -4.75 -0.20 -13.54
C GLU A 59 -5.85 -0.87 -14.39
N ALA A 60 -7.06 -0.96 -13.84
CA ALA A 60 -8.24 -1.37 -14.58
C ALA A 60 -8.79 -0.21 -15.43
N GLU A 61 -9.63 -0.50 -16.42
CA GLU A 61 -10.22 0.55 -17.28
C GLU A 61 -11.05 1.59 -16.51
N SER A 62 -11.58 1.21 -15.35
CA SER A 62 -12.28 2.12 -14.43
C SER A 62 -11.35 3.10 -13.68
N GLY A 63 -10.02 2.97 -13.83
CA GLY A 63 -9.00 3.77 -13.15
C GLY A 63 -8.62 3.26 -11.75
N GLY A 64 -9.14 2.10 -11.33
CA GLY A 64 -8.75 1.46 -10.08
C GLY A 64 -7.41 0.73 -10.18
N LEU A 65 -6.58 0.80 -9.14
CA LEU A 65 -5.29 0.09 -9.04
C LEU A 65 -5.47 -1.20 -8.23
N TYR A 66 -5.00 -2.33 -8.76
CA TYR A 66 -5.17 -3.64 -8.16
C TYR A 66 -3.89 -4.46 -8.20
N CYS A 67 -3.66 -5.29 -7.18
CA CYS A 67 -2.57 -6.28 -7.22
C CYS A 67 -2.88 -7.39 -8.25
N GLU A 68 -1.85 -8.14 -8.64
CA GLU A 68 -1.96 -9.25 -9.59
C GLU A 68 -3.07 -10.26 -9.27
N LYS A 69 -3.35 -10.53 -7.97
CA LYS A 69 -4.42 -11.45 -7.56
C LYS A 69 -5.83 -10.87 -7.73
N CYS A 70 -5.99 -9.57 -7.49
CA CYS A 70 -7.28 -8.89 -7.53
C CYS A 70 -7.61 -8.38 -8.94
N TYR A 71 -6.60 -8.01 -9.72
CA TYR A 71 -6.78 -7.41 -11.04
C TYR A 71 -7.67 -8.22 -12.01
N PRO A 72 -7.58 -9.56 -12.10
CA PRO A 72 -8.44 -10.34 -13.00
C PRO A 72 -9.95 -10.20 -12.76
N TYR A 73 -10.39 -9.78 -11.56
CA TYR A 73 -11.81 -9.52 -11.29
C TYR A 73 -12.30 -8.18 -11.87
N TYR A 74 -11.39 -7.31 -12.30
CA TYR A 74 -11.66 -5.96 -12.78
C TYR A 74 -11.08 -5.70 -14.18
N ALA A 75 -10.35 -6.67 -14.76
CA ALA A 75 -9.71 -6.57 -16.06
C ALA A 75 -10.67 -6.88 -17.23
N ASP A 76 -11.76 -7.60 -16.96
CA ASP A 76 -12.74 -8.04 -17.95
C ASP A 76 -14.15 -7.53 -17.57
N GLU A 77 -14.40 -6.23 -17.67
CA GLU A 77 -15.78 -5.70 -17.75
C GLU A 77 -16.04 -5.14 -19.16
N ASP A 78 -16.16 -6.06 -20.14
CA ASP A 78 -16.69 -5.80 -21.50
C ASP A 78 -18.17 -6.24 -21.60
#